data_AF-A0A0F2DNT2-F1
#
_entry.id   AF-A0A0F2DNT2-F1
#
_cell.length_a   1.000
_cell.length_b   1.000
_cell.length_c   1.000
_cell.angle_alpha   90.00
_cell.angle_beta   90.00
_cell.angle_gamma   90.00
#
_symmetry.space_group_name_H-M   'P 1'
#
loop_
_entity.id
_entity.type
_entity.pdbx_description
1 polymer ?
#
loop_
_entity_poly.entity_id
_entity_poly.type
_entity_poly.pdbx_seq_one_letter_code
_entity_poly.pdbx_strand_id
1 'polypeptide(L)'
;MTKKSLFKASFEESLNLEDDGFLQYQKGNVFSKLETYYREEKSKLVLHIQNIVLTLIGPVIINFMILVFSLSLHDSDPKDLRLPIYQHPLLTAEVYLVCFLIWVFIILIGKVFRKAFILPYRNHFHVITFLIWLSLEFNLLAIDMSIPTLSIWMVAAIFVFITILAYFMFSLEIESLKQLMYGNGSGSSLRNKIANKIAIYGMSFLGIGVIINFIIKSFSIKFSTSLEGLGLLITWIILNIAVIAMLIYIEFPSYLQAFYKWKYPEEYREWEGKTVEEWYGKKYLKKHKELLE
;
A
#
# COMPACT_ATOMS: atom_id res chain seq x y z
N MET A 1 3.05 17.01 -26.37
CA MET A 1 2.69 15.58 -26.58
C MET A 1 1.17 15.47 -26.57
N THR A 2 0.56 14.81 -27.55
CA THR A 2 -0.85 14.36 -27.44
C THR A 2 -1.01 13.60 -26.13
N LYS A 3 -2.07 13.85 -25.36
CA LYS A 3 -2.30 13.21 -24.05
C LYS A 3 -2.49 11.69 -24.25
N LYS A 4 -1.39 10.94 -24.25
CA LYS A 4 -1.40 9.47 -24.29
C LYS A 4 -1.87 8.94 -22.93
N SER A 5 -2.72 7.92 -22.93
CA SER A 5 -3.24 7.27 -21.72
C SER A 5 -2.21 6.30 -21.14
N LEU A 6 -2.06 6.20 -19.82
CA LEU A 6 -1.13 5.25 -19.20
C LEU A 6 -1.47 3.78 -19.44
N PHE A 7 -2.68 3.46 -19.90
CA PHE A 7 -3.15 2.07 -20.09
C PHE A 7 -3.12 1.63 -21.56
N LYS A 8 -2.69 2.51 -22.46
CA LYS A 8 -2.69 2.28 -23.91
C LYS A 8 -1.30 2.14 -24.52
N ALA A 9 -0.25 2.04 -23.71
CA ALA A 9 1.11 1.87 -24.23
C ALA A 9 1.24 0.53 -24.96
N SER A 10 2.11 0.49 -25.96
CA SER A 10 2.58 -0.75 -26.58
C SER A 10 3.40 -1.58 -25.61
N PHE A 11 3.75 -2.80 -26.01
CA PHE A 11 4.67 -3.64 -25.26
C PHE A 11 6.03 -2.92 -25.06
N GLU A 12 6.62 -2.40 -26.15
CA GLU A 12 7.91 -1.70 -26.12
C GLU A 12 7.87 -0.45 -25.26
N GLU A 13 6.81 0.36 -25.37
CA GLU A 13 6.62 1.55 -24.52
C GLU A 13 6.44 1.15 -23.03
N SER A 14 5.83 -0.01 -22.75
CA SER A 14 5.65 -0.51 -21.39
C SER A 14 6.93 -1.07 -20.75
N LEU A 15 7.90 -1.53 -21.54
CA LEU A 15 9.20 -1.97 -21.03
C LEU A 15 9.96 -0.83 -20.34
N ASN A 16 9.76 0.41 -20.76
CA ASN A 16 10.37 1.59 -20.13
C ASN A 16 9.95 1.78 -18.66
N LEU A 17 8.88 1.12 -18.18
CA LEU A 17 8.54 1.09 -16.74
C LEU A 17 9.63 0.44 -15.90
N GLU A 18 10.46 -0.43 -16.48
CA GLU A 18 11.61 -1.02 -15.80
C GLU A 18 12.65 0.03 -15.39
N ASP A 19 12.64 1.23 -15.98
CA ASP A 19 13.55 2.31 -15.58
C ASP A 19 13.02 3.12 -14.37
N ASP A 20 11.86 2.76 -13.82
CA ASP A 20 11.34 3.38 -12.60
C ASP A 20 12.04 2.83 -11.34
N GLY A 21 12.64 3.73 -10.55
CA GLY A 21 13.42 3.35 -9.37
C GLY A 21 12.60 2.68 -8.25
N PHE A 22 11.35 3.07 -8.04
CA PHE A 22 10.51 2.46 -7.00
C PHE A 22 10.00 1.08 -7.42
N LEU A 23 9.65 0.94 -8.70
CA LEU A 23 9.33 -0.35 -9.30
C LEU A 23 10.52 -1.31 -9.21
N GLN A 24 11.73 -0.86 -9.55
CA GLN A 24 12.93 -1.70 -9.40
C GLN A 24 13.18 -2.10 -7.95
N TYR A 25 12.98 -1.18 -7.01
CA TYR A 25 13.06 -1.48 -5.59
C TYR A 25 12.06 -2.58 -5.18
N GLN A 26 10.78 -2.46 -5.59
CA GLN A 26 9.77 -3.48 -5.30
C GLN A 26 10.08 -4.81 -5.98
N LYS A 27 10.50 -4.79 -7.25
CA LYS A 27 10.89 -5.98 -8.01
C LYS A 27 12.03 -6.72 -7.30
N GLY A 28 13.08 -6.01 -6.91
CA GLY A 28 14.27 -6.58 -6.27
C GLY A 28 14.06 -7.05 -4.83
N ASN A 29 13.22 -6.36 -4.04
CA ASN A 29 13.11 -6.62 -2.59
C ASN A 29 11.82 -7.34 -2.16
N VAL A 30 10.76 -7.26 -2.96
CA VAL A 30 9.42 -7.77 -2.64
C VAL A 30 9.03 -8.87 -3.63
N PHE A 31 8.87 -8.55 -4.91
CA PHE A 31 8.30 -9.49 -5.88
C PHE A 31 9.24 -10.64 -6.24
N SER A 32 10.54 -10.41 -6.36
CA SER A 32 11.53 -11.48 -6.61
C SER A 32 11.50 -12.57 -5.54
N LYS A 33 11.42 -12.17 -4.26
CA LYS A 33 11.33 -13.08 -3.11
C LYS A 33 10.02 -13.85 -3.09
N LEU A 34 8.92 -13.22 -3.52
CA LEU A 34 7.64 -13.92 -3.66
C LEU A 34 7.66 -14.90 -4.84
N GLU A 35 8.34 -14.54 -5.93
CA GLU A 35 8.42 -15.35 -7.14
C GLU A 35 9.20 -16.66 -6.93
N THR A 36 10.33 -16.61 -6.22
CA THR A 36 11.10 -17.84 -5.89
C THR A 36 10.23 -18.88 -5.20
N TYR A 37 9.35 -18.43 -4.32
CA TYR A 37 8.44 -19.29 -3.61
C TYR A 37 7.33 -19.89 -4.49
N TYR A 38 6.91 -19.21 -5.55
CA TYR A 38 5.94 -19.78 -6.51
C TYR A 38 6.59 -20.72 -7.52
N ARG A 39 7.90 -20.57 -7.78
CA ARG A 39 8.68 -21.41 -8.70
C ARG A 39 9.10 -22.74 -8.04
N GLU A 40 9.50 -22.72 -6.77
CA GLU A 40 9.98 -23.90 -6.06
C GLU A 40 8.82 -24.69 -5.41
N GLU A 41 8.55 -25.91 -5.90
CA GLU A 41 7.40 -26.71 -5.48
C GLU A 41 7.37 -27.03 -3.96
N LYS A 42 8.56 -27.08 -3.31
CA LYS A 42 8.73 -27.25 -1.84
C LYS A 42 8.30 -26.02 -1.02
N SER A 43 8.23 -24.84 -1.62
CA SER A 43 7.91 -23.59 -0.91
C SER A 43 6.40 -23.37 -0.71
N LYS A 44 5.53 -24.15 -1.37
CA LYS A 44 4.06 -23.99 -1.26
C LYS A 44 3.53 -24.07 0.16
N LEU A 45 4.05 -24.96 1.01
CA LEU A 45 3.59 -25.10 2.38
C LEU A 45 4.02 -23.91 3.24
N VAL A 46 5.27 -23.45 3.07
CA VAL A 46 5.80 -22.27 3.75
C VAL A 46 5.02 -21.02 3.35
N LEU A 47 4.77 -20.80 2.05
CA LEU A 47 3.93 -19.72 1.56
C LEU A 47 2.50 -19.80 2.10
N HIS A 48 1.93 -21.00 2.13
CA HIS A 48 0.56 -21.19 2.60
C HIS A 48 0.46 -20.83 4.08
N ILE A 49 1.39 -21.29 4.90
CA ILE A 49 1.49 -20.92 6.31
C ILE A 49 1.75 -19.42 6.46
N GLN A 50 2.69 -18.86 5.72
CA GLN A 50 3.01 -17.42 5.77
C GLN A 50 1.79 -16.57 5.43
N ASN A 51 1.03 -16.94 4.39
CA ASN A 51 -0.17 -16.22 3.98
C ASN A 51 -1.31 -16.37 5.01
N ILE A 52 -1.47 -17.55 5.63
CA ILE A 52 -2.43 -17.74 6.73
C ILE A 52 -2.03 -16.88 7.92
N VAL A 53 -0.76 -16.93 8.33
CA VAL A 53 -0.21 -16.16 9.45
C VAL A 53 -0.36 -14.66 9.18
N LEU A 54 -0.02 -14.18 7.99
CA LEU A 54 -0.13 -12.76 7.64
C LEU A 54 -1.59 -12.29 7.60
N THR A 55 -2.50 -13.14 7.13
CA THR A 55 -3.96 -12.89 7.13
C THR A 55 -4.53 -12.88 8.55
N LEU A 56 -4.04 -13.74 9.45
CA LEU A 56 -4.49 -13.76 10.84
C LEU A 56 -3.89 -12.62 11.66
N ILE A 57 -2.57 -12.41 11.59
CA ILE A 57 -1.88 -11.38 12.38
C ILE A 57 -2.28 -9.99 11.92
N GLY A 58 -2.34 -9.73 10.62
CA GLY A 58 -2.69 -8.40 10.12
C GLY A 58 -4.15 -8.05 10.43
N PRO A 59 -5.09 -8.36 9.54
CA PRO A 59 -6.46 -7.87 9.64
C PRO A 59 -7.26 -8.45 10.82
N VAL A 60 -7.00 -9.68 11.22
CA VAL A 60 -7.80 -10.31 12.29
C VAL A 60 -7.30 -9.92 13.68
N ILE A 61 -5.98 -9.77 13.87
CA ILE A 61 -5.43 -9.38 15.18
C ILE A 61 -5.19 -7.86 15.22
N ILE A 62 -4.36 -7.27 14.36
CA ILE A 62 -3.99 -5.85 14.47
C ILE A 62 -5.19 -4.92 14.34
N ASN A 63 -6.02 -5.03 13.29
CA ASN A 63 -7.19 -4.16 13.13
C ASN A 63 -8.22 -4.36 14.25
N PHE A 64 -8.43 -5.61 14.67
CA PHE A 64 -9.29 -5.90 15.82
C PHE A 64 -8.76 -5.24 17.10
N MET A 65 -7.44 -5.23 17.31
CA MET A 65 -6.84 -4.53 18.45
C MET A 65 -7.05 -3.01 18.38
N ILE A 66 -7.09 -2.41 17.18
CA ILE A 66 -7.46 -0.99 17.04
C ILE A 66 -8.93 -0.75 17.40
N LEU A 67 -9.85 -1.64 17.00
CA LEU A 67 -11.24 -1.60 17.46
C LEU A 67 -11.33 -1.71 18.99
N VAL A 68 -10.69 -2.72 19.59
CA VAL A 68 -10.69 -2.93 21.05
C VAL A 68 -10.13 -1.69 21.76
N PHE A 69 -9.06 -1.10 21.23
CA PHE A 69 -8.50 0.13 21.77
C PHE A 69 -9.48 1.30 21.67
N SER A 70 -10.16 1.47 20.54
CA SER A 70 -11.19 2.50 20.37
C SER A 70 -12.34 2.33 21.38
N LEU A 71 -12.88 1.12 21.54
CA LEU A 71 -13.93 0.82 22.50
C LEU A 71 -13.46 1.07 23.94
N SER A 72 -12.24 0.64 24.29
CA SER A 72 -11.65 0.88 25.61
C SER A 72 -11.50 2.37 25.94
N LEU A 73 -11.29 3.24 24.95
CA LEU A 73 -11.24 4.68 25.18
C LEU A 73 -12.62 5.26 25.47
N HIS A 74 -13.67 4.73 24.83
CA HIS A 74 -15.04 5.22 24.99
C HIS A 74 -15.74 4.65 26.24
N ASP A 75 -15.31 3.48 26.73
CA ASP A 75 -15.80 2.88 27.97
C ASP A 75 -15.10 3.43 29.24
N SER A 76 -13.97 4.13 29.08
CA SER A 76 -13.22 4.75 30.19
C SER A 76 -13.95 5.95 30.80
N ASP A 77 -13.78 6.22 32.11
CA ASP A 77 -14.24 7.48 32.70
C ASP A 77 -13.48 8.65 32.02
N PRO A 78 -14.18 9.69 31.52
CA PRO A 78 -13.53 10.85 30.89
C PRO A 78 -12.45 11.51 31.75
N LYS A 79 -12.50 11.38 33.09
CA LYS A 79 -11.48 11.89 34.01
C LYS A 79 -10.16 11.12 33.97
N ASP A 80 -10.20 9.86 33.55
CA ASP A 80 -9.03 8.99 33.44
C ASP A 80 -8.31 9.17 32.09
N LEU A 81 -8.97 9.81 31.12
CA LEU A 81 -8.39 10.12 29.83
C LEU A 81 -7.50 11.37 29.89
N ARG A 82 -6.28 11.26 29.35
CA ARG A 82 -5.37 12.42 29.21
C ARG A 82 -5.88 13.46 28.22
N LEU A 83 -6.58 13.01 27.19
CA LEU A 83 -7.17 13.83 26.14
C LEU A 83 -8.66 13.53 26.04
N PRO A 84 -9.51 14.55 25.85
CA PRO A 84 -10.93 14.32 25.63
C PRO A 84 -11.14 13.52 24.33
N ILE A 85 -12.16 12.65 24.34
CA ILE A 85 -12.59 11.87 23.18
C ILE A 85 -14.02 12.24 22.81
N TYR A 86 -14.35 12.15 21.52
CA TYR A 86 -15.70 12.36 21.02
C TYR A 86 -16.67 11.35 21.65
N GLN A 87 -17.90 11.79 21.96
CA GLN A 87 -18.85 10.94 22.70
C GLN A 87 -19.42 9.78 21.88
N HIS A 88 -19.35 9.87 20.55
CA HIS A 88 -19.91 8.88 19.65
C HIS A 88 -18.79 8.18 18.89
N PRO A 89 -18.42 6.94 19.26
CA PRO A 89 -17.32 6.23 18.61
C PRO A 89 -17.56 6.10 17.10
N LEU A 90 -16.62 6.57 16.30
CA LEU A 90 -16.69 6.40 14.85
C LEU A 90 -16.25 5.00 14.41
N LEU A 91 -15.30 4.39 15.13
CA LEU A 91 -14.89 3.00 14.92
C LEU A 91 -15.71 2.06 15.81
N THR A 92 -16.90 1.70 15.35
CA THR A 92 -17.76 0.72 16.03
C THR A 92 -17.50 -0.72 15.56
N ALA A 93 -18.04 -1.71 16.28
CA ALA A 93 -17.99 -3.11 15.88
C ALA A 93 -18.67 -3.35 14.52
N GLU A 94 -19.75 -2.62 14.22
CA GLU A 94 -20.43 -2.68 12.93
C GLU A 94 -19.55 -2.13 11.80
N VAL A 95 -18.89 -0.98 12.02
CA VAL A 95 -17.95 -0.39 11.05
C VAL A 95 -16.79 -1.35 10.76
N TYR A 96 -16.22 -1.93 11.81
CA TYR A 96 -15.19 -2.96 11.69
C TYR A 96 -15.68 -4.16 10.88
N LEU A 97 -16.87 -4.69 11.20
CA LEU A 97 -17.44 -5.85 10.52
C LEU A 97 -17.69 -5.58 9.04
N VAL A 98 -18.21 -4.40 8.69
CA VAL A 98 -18.40 -3.99 7.29
C VAL A 98 -17.07 -3.95 6.55
N CYS A 99 -16.03 -3.34 7.15
CA CYS A 99 -14.71 -3.29 6.53
C CYS A 99 -14.08 -4.68 6.37
N PHE A 100 -14.24 -5.54 7.38
CA PHE A 100 -13.79 -6.94 7.34
C PHE A 100 -14.47 -7.71 6.20
N LEU A 101 -15.79 -7.58 6.04
CA LEU A 101 -16.53 -8.24 4.97
C LEU A 101 -16.12 -7.73 3.58
N ILE A 102 -15.92 -6.41 3.43
CA ILE A 102 -15.39 -5.81 2.19
C ILE A 102 -14.01 -6.38 1.88
N TRP A 103 -13.13 -6.47 2.87
CA TRP A 103 -11.78 -6.99 2.69
C TRP A 103 -11.77 -8.48 2.30
N VAL A 104 -12.61 -9.31 2.94
CA VAL A 104 -12.82 -10.71 2.55
C VAL A 104 -13.32 -10.80 1.11
N PHE A 105 -14.26 -9.95 0.72
CA PHE A 105 -14.77 -9.91 -0.66
C PHE A 105 -13.67 -9.57 -1.67
N ILE A 106 -12.81 -8.59 -1.36
CA ILE A 106 -11.64 -8.23 -2.18
C ILE A 106 -10.67 -9.42 -2.31
N ILE A 107 -10.45 -10.19 -1.23
CA ILE A 107 -9.65 -11.42 -1.31
C ILE A 107 -10.26 -12.43 -2.27
N LEU A 108 -11.57 -12.64 -2.18
CA LEU A 108 -12.28 -13.60 -3.03
C LEU A 108 -12.17 -13.20 -4.52
N ILE A 109 -12.31 -11.91 -4.84
CA ILE A 109 -12.07 -11.40 -6.20
C ILE A 109 -10.64 -11.68 -6.64
N GLY A 110 -9.65 -11.45 -5.78
CA GLY A 110 -8.24 -11.71 -6.09
C GLY A 110 -7.97 -13.16 -6.52
N LYS A 111 -8.76 -14.14 -6.05
CA LYS A 111 -8.62 -15.56 -6.42
C LYS A 111 -8.92 -15.87 -7.89
N VAL A 112 -9.45 -14.91 -8.65
CA VAL A 112 -9.58 -14.99 -10.11
C VAL A 112 -8.21 -15.01 -10.80
N PHE A 113 -7.23 -14.30 -10.25
CA PHE A 113 -5.86 -14.25 -10.80
C PHE A 113 -5.06 -15.48 -10.38
N ARG A 114 -4.89 -16.43 -11.30
CA ARG A 114 -4.28 -17.76 -11.05
C ARG A 114 -2.98 -18.04 -11.80
N LYS A 115 -2.61 -17.20 -12.77
CA LYS A 115 -1.38 -17.31 -13.56
C LYS A 115 -0.17 -17.03 -12.65
N ALA A 116 0.89 -17.83 -12.73
CA ALA A 116 2.02 -17.76 -11.81
C ALA A 116 2.66 -16.38 -11.73
N PHE A 117 2.89 -15.71 -12.87
CA PHE A 117 3.48 -14.36 -12.91
C PHE A 117 2.66 -13.28 -12.18
N ILE A 118 1.35 -13.47 -11.97
CA ILE A 118 0.48 -12.51 -11.25
C ILE A 118 0.42 -12.81 -9.74
N LEU A 119 0.75 -14.03 -9.32
CA LEU A 119 0.58 -14.44 -7.91
C LEU A 119 1.36 -13.58 -6.90
N PRO A 120 2.61 -13.14 -7.18
CA PRO A 120 3.32 -12.20 -6.32
C PRO A 120 2.55 -10.89 -6.12
N TYR A 121 2.07 -10.29 -7.21
CA TYR A 121 1.29 -9.04 -7.18
C TYR A 121 -0.03 -9.20 -6.46
N ARG A 122 -0.74 -10.32 -6.68
CA ARG A 122 -1.98 -10.63 -5.95
C ARG A 122 -1.73 -10.73 -4.44
N ASN A 123 -0.67 -11.43 -4.04
CA ASN A 123 -0.34 -11.59 -2.62
C ASN A 123 -0.06 -10.24 -1.96
N HIS A 124 0.76 -9.42 -2.62
CA HIS A 124 1.09 -8.07 -2.18
C HIS A 124 -0.16 -7.17 -2.12
N PHE A 125 -1.06 -7.26 -3.11
CA PHE A 125 -2.33 -6.54 -3.13
C PHE A 125 -3.21 -6.83 -1.91
N HIS A 126 -3.25 -8.07 -1.43
CA HIS A 126 -3.97 -8.40 -0.19
C HIS A 126 -3.35 -7.75 1.05
N VAL A 127 -2.03 -7.60 1.10
CA VAL A 127 -1.34 -6.87 2.17
C VAL A 127 -1.67 -5.37 2.11
N ILE A 128 -1.59 -4.77 0.92
CA ILE A 128 -1.86 -3.33 0.73
C ILE A 128 -3.31 -3.00 1.06
N THR A 129 -4.28 -3.83 0.65
CA THR A 129 -5.70 -3.60 0.97
C THR A 129 -5.99 -3.70 2.47
N PHE A 130 -5.28 -4.57 3.18
CA PHE A 130 -5.31 -4.59 4.65
C PHE A 130 -4.71 -3.31 5.25
N LEU A 131 -3.56 -2.82 4.75
CA LEU A 131 -2.95 -1.58 5.24
C LEU A 131 -3.83 -0.35 4.99
N ILE A 132 -4.55 -0.30 3.87
CA ILE A 132 -5.55 0.74 3.58
C ILE A 132 -6.67 0.71 4.62
N TRP A 133 -7.18 -0.49 4.96
CA TRP A 133 -8.18 -0.64 6.00
C TRP A 133 -7.64 -0.22 7.38
N LEU A 134 -6.43 -0.64 7.75
CA LEU A 134 -5.79 -0.19 8.99
C LEU A 134 -5.65 1.35 9.04
N SER A 135 -5.30 1.97 7.92
CA SER A 135 -5.23 3.43 7.81
C SER A 135 -6.61 4.10 7.98
N LEU A 136 -7.68 3.47 7.49
CA LEU A 136 -9.05 3.95 7.71
C LEU A 136 -9.40 3.93 9.21
N GLU A 137 -9.14 2.82 9.91
CA GLU A 137 -9.41 2.71 11.34
C GLU A 137 -8.64 3.72 12.18
N PHE A 138 -7.34 3.91 11.87
CA PHE A 138 -6.53 4.93 12.53
C PHE A 138 -7.07 6.34 12.28
N ASN A 139 -7.60 6.62 11.09
CA ASN A 139 -8.26 7.89 10.79
C ASN A 139 -9.54 8.08 11.61
N LEU A 140 -10.40 7.07 11.73
CA LEU A 140 -11.62 7.15 12.54
C LEU A 140 -11.27 7.44 14.01
N LEU A 141 -10.30 6.71 14.57
CA LEU A 141 -9.81 6.92 15.92
C LEU A 141 -9.21 8.32 16.12
N ALA A 142 -8.40 8.79 15.18
CA ALA A 142 -7.80 10.12 15.25
C ALA A 142 -8.84 11.24 15.15
N ILE A 143 -9.93 11.04 14.40
CA ILE A 143 -11.08 11.96 14.37
C ILE A 143 -11.75 12.00 15.75
N ASP A 144 -12.01 10.84 16.37
CA ASP A 144 -12.60 10.78 17.71
C ASP A 144 -11.78 11.57 18.74
N MET A 145 -10.45 11.47 18.66
CA MET A 145 -9.54 12.25 19.52
C MET A 145 -9.45 13.74 19.15
N SER A 146 -9.75 14.09 17.89
CA SER A 146 -9.55 15.45 17.38
C SER A 146 -10.78 16.34 17.55
N ILE A 147 -11.99 15.82 17.37
CA ILE A 147 -13.25 16.59 17.43
C ILE A 147 -13.43 17.38 18.74
N PRO A 148 -13.07 16.86 19.93
CA PRO A 148 -13.22 17.63 21.16
C PRO A 148 -12.34 18.89 21.21
N THR A 149 -11.24 18.91 20.43
CA THR A 149 -10.29 20.03 20.39
C THR A 149 -10.43 20.88 19.12
N LEU A 150 -10.82 20.26 18.01
CA LEU A 150 -10.98 20.87 16.69
C LEU A 150 -12.44 20.88 16.29
N SER A 151 -12.91 21.95 15.65
CA SER A 151 -14.25 21.92 15.05
C SER A 151 -14.33 20.86 13.95
N ILE A 152 -15.52 20.30 13.73
CA ILE A 152 -15.78 19.38 12.61
C ILE A 152 -15.35 19.98 11.27
N TRP A 153 -15.50 21.30 11.11
CA TRP A 153 -15.05 22.04 9.93
C TRP A 153 -13.53 22.06 9.76
N MET A 154 -12.78 22.14 10.86
CA MET A 154 -11.31 22.06 10.83
C MET A 154 -10.84 20.66 10.45
N VAL A 155 -11.48 19.61 11.00
CA VAL A 155 -11.22 18.22 10.59
C VAL A 155 -11.52 18.02 9.11
N ALA A 156 -12.67 18.52 8.64
CA ALA A 156 -13.02 18.47 7.22
C ALA A 156 -12.00 19.23 6.34
N ALA A 157 -11.53 20.40 6.78
CA ALA A 157 -10.51 21.18 6.07
C ALA A 157 -9.18 20.41 5.94
N ILE A 158 -8.77 19.65 6.97
CA ILE A 158 -7.60 18.78 6.91
C ILE A 158 -7.77 17.70 5.83
N PHE A 159 -8.93 17.03 5.76
CA PHE A 159 -9.17 16.03 4.72
C PHE A 159 -9.24 16.63 3.32
N VAL A 160 -9.82 17.82 3.15
CA VAL A 160 -9.81 18.56 1.87
C VAL A 160 -8.38 18.88 1.46
N PHE A 161 -7.55 19.38 2.37
CA PHE A 161 -6.14 19.66 2.12
C PHE A 161 -5.37 18.41 1.70
N ILE A 162 -5.51 17.31 2.46
CA ILE A 162 -4.88 16.02 2.14
C ILE A 162 -5.34 15.50 0.76
N THR A 163 -6.63 15.66 0.43
CA THR A 163 -7.18 15.24 -0.87
C THR A 163 -6.60 16.06 -2.02
N ILE A 164 -6.46 17.38 -1.85
CA ILE A 164 -5.82 18.25 -2.83
C ILE A 164 -4.35 17.83 -3.04
N LEU A 165 -3.61 17.58 -1.96
CA LEU A 165 -2.24 17.08 -2.04
C LEU A 165 -2.16 15.74 -2.77
N ALA A 166 -3.04 14.79 -2.44
CA ALA A 166 -3.11 13.50 -3.10
C ALA A 166 -3.37 13.64 -4.60
N TYR A 167 -4.29 14.52 -4.98
CA TYR A 167 -4.58 14.83 -6.38
C TYR A 167 -3.35 15.38 -7.12
N PHE A 168 -2.62 16.33 -6.52
CA PHE A 168 -1.39 16.85 -7.10
C PHE A 168 -0.31 15.78 -7.23
N MET A 169 -0.06 15.02 -6.17
CA MET A 169 0.91 13.92 -6.16
C MET A 169 0.60 12.89 -7.25
N PHE A 170 -0.66 12.48 -7.35
CA PHE A 170 -1.11 11.53 -8.35
C PHE A 170 -0.99 12.10 -9.75
N SER A 171 -1.40 13.35 -9.98
CA SER A 171 -1.27 14.01 -11.28
C SER A 171 0.18 14.08 -11.75
N LEU A 172 1.10 14.45 -10.85
CA LEU A 172 2.54 14.48 -11.13
C LEU A 172 3.06 13.08 -11.45
N GLU A 173 2.63 12.06 -10.71
CA GLU A 173 3.06 10.69 -10.98
C GLU A 173 2.53 10.16 -12.31
N ILE A 174 1.28 10.46 -12.66
CA ILE A 174 0.71 10.12 -13.96
C ILE A 174 1.50 10.76 -15.10
N GLU A 175 1.87 12.03 -14.98
CA GLU A 175 2.68 12.72 -15.98
C GLU A 175 4.09 12.13 -16.07
N SER A 176 4.71 11.84 -14.94
CA SER A 176 6.05 11.28 -14.87
C SER A 176 6.10 9.86 -15.47
N LEU A 177 5.12 8.99 -15.19
CA LEU A 177 5.01 7.67 -15.82
C LEU A 177 4.73 7.77 -17.32
N LYS A 178 3.93 8.75 -17.78
CA LYS A 178 3.73 8.98 -19.22
C LYS A 178 5.03 9.40 -19.91
N GLN A 179 5.80 10.28 -19.28
CA GLN A 179 7.11 10.69 -19.81
C GLN A 179 8.09 9.52 -19.85
N LEU A 180 8.07 8.66 -18.83
CA LEU A 180 8.89 7.46 -18.78
C LEU A 180 8.53 6.49 -19.91
N MET A 181 7.23 6.20 -20.09
CA MET A 181 6.76 5.22 -21.08
C MET A 181 6.85 5.71 -22.52
N TYR A 182 6.51 6.98 -22.76
CA TYR A 182 6.35 7.54 -24.10
C TYR A 182 7.46 8.49 -24.54
N GLY A 183 8.40 8.83 -23.65
CA GLY A 183 9.50 9.73 -23.93
C GLY A 183 10.70 9.01 -24.55
N ASN A 184 11.58 9.77 -25.22
CA ASN A 184 12.80 9.25 -25.84
C ASN A 184 13.94 9.03 -24.82
N GLY A 185 13.68 8.30 -23.73
CA GLY A 185 14.73 7.72 -22.87
C GLY A 185 15.55 8.65 -21.97
N SER A 186 15.18 9.93 -21.78
CA SER A 186 15.98 10.87 -20.96
C SER A 186 15.33 11.34 -19.65
N GLY A 187 14.17 10.78 -19.29
CA GLY A 187 13.42 11.16 -18.10
C GLY A 187 13.95 10.59 -16.78
N SER A 188 15.27 10.59 -16.54
CA SER A 188 15.80 10.33 -15.18
C SER A 188 15.57 11.57 -14.30
N SER A 189 14.30 11.85 -14.02
CA SER A 189 13.89 12.99 -13.22
C SER A 189 14.43 12.84 -11.79
N LEU A 190 14.47 13.93 -11.03
CA LEU A 190 14.77 13.96 -9.60
C LEU A 190 14.11 12.80 -8.81
N ARG A 191 12.97 12.27 -9.29
CA ARG A 191 12.30 11.07 -8.79
C ARG A 191 13.20 9.83 -8.77
N ASN A 192 13.93 9.48 -9.83
CA ASN A 192 14.81 8.30 -9.82
C ASN A 192 15.98 8.47 -8.83
N LYS A 193 16.46 9.70 -8.63
CA LYS A 193 17.46 10.03 -7.61
C LYS A 193 16.89 9.96 -6.19
N ILE A 194 15.64 10.40 -5.99
CA ILE A 194 14.93 10.31 -4.71
C ILE A 194 14.53 8.86 -4.41
N ALA A 195 14.06 8.09 -5.39
CA ALA A 195 13.73 6.68 -5.28
C ALA A 195 14.96 5.84 -4.97
N ASN A 196 16.12 6.09 -5.61
CA ASN A 196 17.37 5.43 -5.21
C ASN A 196 17.81 5.81 -3.80
N LYS A 197 17.67 7.08 -3.39
CA LYS A 197 17.96 7.49 -2.01
C LYS A 197 16.97 6.85 -1.02
N ILE A 198 15.68 6.82 -1.31
CA ILE A 198 14.65 6.17 -0.48
C ILE A 198 14.80 4.66 -0.53
N ALA A 199 15.31 4.04 -1.58
CA ALA A 199 15.64 2.60 -1.62
C ALA A 199 16.83 2.29 -0.71
N ILE A 200 17.83 3.19 -0.67
CA ILE A 200 19.00 3.09 0.21
C ILE A 200 18.62 3.35 1.69
N TYR A 201 17.67 4.26 1.98
CA TYR A 201 17.27 4.63 3.35
C TYR A 201 15.96 3.98 3.85
N GLY A 202 15.13 3.49 2.94
CA GLY A 202 13.81 2.88 3.14
C GLY A 202 13.90 1.36 3.20
N MET A 203 14.92 0.86 3.90
CA MET A 203 15.02 -0.54 4.30
C MET A 203 14.01 -0.81 5.42
N SER A 204 12.72 -0.73 5.07
CA SER A 204 11.46 -1.28 5.62
C SER A 204 11.18 -1.28 7.13
N PHE A 205 12.14 -0.93 7.98
CA PHE A 205 12.05 -0.93 9.45
C PHE A 205 12.79 0.27 10.05
N LEU A 206 13.87 0.76 9.41
CA LEU A 206 14.60 1.95 9.88
C LEU A 206 13.86 3.25 9.56
N GLY A 207 13.15 3.38 8.45
CA GLY A 207 12.36 4.59 8.15
C GLY A 207 11.18 4.77 9.11
N ILE A 208 10.43 3.69 9.35
CA ILE A 208 9.37 3.64 10.36
C ILE A 208 10.00 3.77 11.76
N GLY A 209 11.12 3.11 12.04
CA GLY A 209 11.85 3.23 13.29
C GLY A 209 12.42 4.63 13.55
N VAL A 210 12.82 5.37 12.52
CA VAL A 210 13.27 6.76 12.61
C VAL A 210 12.09 7.70 12.80
N ILE A 211 10.96 7.46 12.13
CA ILE A 211 9.70 8.20 12.36
C ILE A 211 9.19 7.92 13.77
N ILE A 212 9.13 6.67 14.21
CA ILE A 212 8.78 6.25 15.57
C ILE A 212 9.77 6.81 16.58
N ASN A 213 11.08 6.77 16.33
CA ASN A 213 12.11 7.33 17.23
C ASN A 213 12.05 8.86 17.27
N PHE A 214 11.71 9.52 16.15
CA PHE A 214 11.44 10.95 16.10
C PHE A 214 10.19 11.28 16.92
N ILE A 215 9.10 10.54 16.75
CA ILE A 215 7.87 10.63 17.53
C ILE A 215 8.15 10.39 19.03
N ILE A 216 8.86 9.32 19.40
CA ILE A 216 9.23 8.98 20.79
C ILE A 216 10.12 10.07 21.39
N LYS A 217 11.12 10.59 20.65
CA LYS A 217 11.95 11.73 21.11
C LYS A 217 11.15 13.02 21.23
N SER A 218 10.17 13.23 20.36
CA SER A 218 9.16 14.28 20.48
C SER A 218 8.17 14.03 21.64
N PHE A 219 8.16 12.87 22.30
CA PHE A 219 7.40 12.64 23.54
C PHE A 219 8.27 12.71 24.81
N SER A 220 9.60 12.72 24.68
CA SER A 220 10.53 12.85 25.82
C SER A 220 10.69 14.28 26.34
N ILE A 221 9.99 15.25 25.76
CA ILE A 221 9.89 16.62 26.26
C ILE A 221 8.56 16.70 26.99
N LYS A 222 8.54 17.15 28.25
CA LYS A 222 7.31 17.43 28.99
C LYS A 222 6.55 18.55 28.28
N PHE A 223 5.65 18.18 27.39
CA PHE A 223 4.78 19.10 26.69
C PHE A 223 3.58 19.42 27.58
N SER A 224 3.03 20.63 27.48
CA SER A 224 1.71 20.90 28.03
C SER A 224 0.68 20.08 27.25
N THR A 225 -0.49 19.80 27.83
CA THR A 225 -1.58 19.05 27.19
C THR A 225 -1.93 19.58 25.79
N SER A 226 -1.78 20.90 25.57
CA SER A 226 -1.99 21.57 24.27
C SER A 226 -0.89 21.27 23.24
N LEU A 227 0.37 21.12 23.67
CA LEU A 227 1.49 20.78 22.79
C LEU A 227 1.50 19.29 22.43
N GLU A 228 1.07 18.42 23.34
CA GLU A 228 0.90 16.98 23.05
C GLU A 228 -0.20 16.75 22.01
N GLY A 229 -1.36 17.39 22.16
CA GLY A 229 -2.46 17.31 21.18
C GLY A 229 -2.07 17.84 19.80
N LEU A 230 -1.29 18.94 19.74
CA LEU A 230 -0.76 19.47 18.49
C LEU A 230 0.26 18.51 17.84
N GLY A 231 1.12 17.89 18.63
CA GLY A 231 2.06 16.86 18.17
C GLY A 231 1.35 15.68 17.53
N LEU A 232 0.31 15.14 18.19
CA LEU A 232 -0.52 14.05 17.66
C LEU A 232 -1.22 14.42 16.36
N LEU A 233 -1.78 15.63 16.27
CA LEU A 233 -2.42 16.15 15.06
C LEU A 233 -1.44 16.22 13.88
N ILE A 234 -0.24 16.76 14.10
CA ILE A 234 0.80 16.83 13.07
C ILE A 234 1.23 15.43 12.64
N THR A 235 1.47 14.52 13.60
CA THR A 235 1.82 13.12 13.30
C THR A 235 0.73 12.44 12.46
N TRP A 236 -0.54 12.63 12.81
CA TRP A 236 -1.66 12.07 12.06
C TRP A 236 -1.72 12.57 10.61
N ILE A 237 -1.51 13.87 10.37
CA ILE A 237 -1.45 14.45 9.02
C ILE A 237 -0.27 13.87 8.23
N ILE A 238 0.91 13.80 8.84
CA ILE A 238 2.12 13.24 8.20
C ILE A 238 1.92 11.77 7.83
N LEU A 239 1.31 10.97 8.71
CA LEU A 239 1.05 9.56 8.44
C LEU A 239 0.10 9.38 7.25
N ASN A 240 -0.96 10.18 7.14
CA ASN A 240 -1.85 10.13 5.98
C ASN A 240 -1.11 10.47 4.68
N ILE A 241 -0.31 11.54 4.68
CA ILE A 241 0.49 11.92 3.51
C ILE A 241 1.49 10.81 3.15
N ALA A 242 2.12 10.16 4.13
CA ALA A 242 3.07 9.08 3.90
C ALA A 242 2.40 7.84 3.29
N VAL A 243 1.22 7.44 3.78
CA VAL A 243 0.45 6.33 3.21
C VAL A 243 0.04 6.66 1.77
N ILE A 244 -0.48 7.86 1.51
CA ILE A 244 -0.84 8.32 0.16
C ILE A 244 0.37 8.32 -0.77
N ALA A 245 1.52 8.82 -0.31
CA ALA A 245 2.76 8.82 -1.08
C ALA A 245 3.22 7.41 -1.44
N MET A 246 3.16 6.47 -0.49
CA MET A 246 3.50 5.07 -0.73
C MET A 246 2.56 4.45 -1.77
N LEU A 247 1.24 4.67 -1.66
CA LEU A 247 0.27 4.16 -2.64
C LEU A 247 0.51 4.74 -4.05
N ILE A 248 0.82 6.03 -4.16
CA ILE A 248 1.00 6.71 -5.45
C ILE A 248 2.36 6.39 -6.09
N TYR A 249 3.45 6.51 -5.36
CA TYR A 249 4.80 6.45 -5.95
C TYR A 249 5.42 5.06 -5.96
N ILE A 250 4.93 4.14 -5.12
CA ILE A 250 5.52 2.81 -4.98
C ILE A 250 4.56 1.76 -5.51
N GLU A 251 3.33 1.75 -5.00
CA GLU A 251 2.35 0.72 -5.33
C GLU A 251 1.78 0.89 -6.75
N PHE A 252 1.39 2.11 -7.13
CA PHE A 252 0.78 2.36 -8.44
C PHE A 252 1.67 1.97 -9.64
N PRO A 253 2.98 2.34 -9.71
CA PRO A 253 3.86 1.86 -10.79
C PRO A 253 3.99 0.33 -10.82
N SER A 254 4.06 -0.29 -9.64
CA SER A 254 4.18 -1.75 -9.50
C SER A 254 2.95 -2.49 -10.02
N TYR A 255 1.74 -2.00 -9.73
CA TYR A 255 0.51 -2.56 -10.30
C TYR A 255 0.31 -2.19 -11.77
N LEU A 256 0.83 -1.05 -12.23
CA LEU A 256 0.86 -0.71 -13.65
C LEU A 256 1.72 -1.71 -14.44
N GLN A 257 2.87 -2.13 -13.90
CA GLN A 257 3.69 -3.19 -14.48
C GLN A 257 2.92 -4.53 -14.52
N ALA A 258 2.25 -4.89 -13.42
CA ALA A 258 1.42 -6.10 -13.38
C ALA A 258 0.31 -6.09 -14.43
N PHE A 259 -0.33 -4.93 -14.65
CA PHE A 259 -1.31 -4.71 -15.71
C PHE A 259 -0.71 -4.97 -17.09
N TYR A 260 0.50 -4.46 -17.37
CA TYR A 260 1.15 -4.67 -18.66
C TYR A 260 1.61 -6.12 -18.89
N LYS A 261 2.11 -6.79 -17.84
CA LYS A 261 2.37 -8.23 -17.88
C LYS A 261 1.10 -9.05 -18.14
N TRP A 262 -0.05 -8.58 -17.66
CA TRP A 262 -1.32 -9.23 -17.93
C TRP A 262 -1.84 -8.95 -19.35
N LYS A 263 -1.57 -7.74 -19.88
CA LYS A 263 -1.97 -7.29 -21.22
C LYS A 263 -1.13 -7.92 -22.35
N TYR A 264 0.17 -8.06 -22.14
CA TYR A 264 1.15 -8.61 -23.11
C TYR A 264 1.90 -9.82 -22.52
N PRO A 265 1.17 -10.90 -22.16
CA PRO A 265 1.76 -11.96 -21.35
C PRO A 265 2.82 -12.78 -22.10
N GLU A 266 2.70 -12.98 -23.41
CA GLU A 266 3.69 -13.74 -24.18
C GLU A 266 4.94 -12.91 -24.45
N GLU A 267 4.76 -11.64 -24.82
CA GLU A 267 5.85 -10.72 -25.12
C GLU A 267 6.72 -10.50 -23.87
N TYR A 268 6.09 -10.29 -22.70
CA TYR A 268 6.83 -10.22 -21.44
C TYR A 268 7.49 -11.56 -21.06
N ARG A 269 6.82 -12.70 -21.29
CA ARG A 269 7.41 -14.01 -21.02
C ARG A 269 8.69 -14.22 -21.82
N GLU A 270 8.65 -13.92 -23.11
CA GLU A 270 9.79 -14.06 -24.02
C GLU A 270 10.90 -13.08 -23.67
N TRP A 271 10.57 -11.82 -23.39
CA TRP A 271 11.53 -10.81 -22.98
C TRP A 271 12.19 -11.12 -21.63
N GLU A 272 11.45 -11.67 -20.66
CA GLU A 272 12.02 -12.15 -19.39
C GLU A 272 12.76 -13.49 -19.52
N GLY A 273 12.76 -14.11 -20.71
CA GLY A 273 13.44 -15.39 -20.96
C GLY A 273 12.83 -16.57 -20.21
N LYS A 274 11.53 -16.52 -19.91
CA LYS A 274 10.82 -17.53 -19.13
C LYS A 274 10.15 -18.56 -20.01
N THR A 275 10.19 -19.82 -19.58
CA THR A 275 9.39 -20.88 -20.19
C THR A 275 7.89 -20.66 -19.94
N VAL A 276 7.04 -21.27 -20.78
CA VAL A 276 5.57 -21.27 -20.60
C VAL A 276 5.21 -21.76 -19.19
N GLU A 277 5.89 -22.80 -18.71
CA GLU A 277 5.67 -23.36 -17.38
C GLU A 277 6.04 -22.39 -16.25
N GLU A 278 7.19 -21.71 -16.34
CA GLU A 278 7.60 -20.73 -15.33
C GLU A 278 6.66 -19.53 -15.28
N TRP A 279 6.15 -19.10 -16.44
CA TRP A 279 5.27 -17.93 -16.53
C TRP A 279 3.86 -18.20 -16.03
N TYR A 280 3.24 -19.29 -16.49
CA TYR A 280 1.84 -19.59 -16.20
C TYR A 280 1.66 -20.52 -15.00
N GLY A 281 2.64 -21.39 -14.75
CA GLY A 281 2.63 -22.41 -13.70
C GLY A 281 1.95 -23.72 -14.11
N LYS A 282 2.55 -24.85 -13.71
CA LYS A 282 2.06 -26.22 -13.99
C LYS A 282 0.55 -26.42 -13.84
N LYS A 283 -0.04 -25.92 -12.74
CA LYS A 283 -1.48 -26.11 -12.44
C LYS A 283 -2.39 -25.37 -13.41
N TYR A 284 -1.94 -24.21 -13.90
CA TYR A 284 -2.69 -23.44 -14.89
C TYR A 284 -2.65 -24.14 -16.23
N LEU A 285 -1.46 -24.57 -16.68
CA LEU A 285 -1.27 -25.28 -17.95
C LEU A 285 -1.98 -26.63 -18.01
N LYS A 286 -2.10 -27.35 -16.89
CA LYS A 286 -2.95 -28.55 -16.83
C LYS A 286 -4.40 -28.31 -17.25
N LYS A 287 -4.91 -27.08 -17.10
CA LYS A 287 -6.26 -26.67 -17.49
C LYS A 287 -6.31 -25.92 -18.82
N HIS A 288 -5.15 -25.47 -19.30
CA HIS A 288 -4.98 -24.59 -20.46
C HIS A 288 -3.86 -25.16 -21.35
N LYS A 289 -4.15 -26.29 -22.00
CA LYS A 289 -3.15 -27.01 -22.82
C LYS A 289 -2.85 -26.28 -24.13
N GLU A 290 -3.77 -25.44 -24.59
CA GLU A 290 -3.65 -24.58 -25.77
C GLU A 290 -2.45 -23.61 -25.70
N LEU A 291 -1.88 -23.37 -24.51
CA LEU A 291 -0.69 -22.53 -24.32
C LEU A 291 0.63 -23.29 -24.53
N LEU A 292 0.58 -24.61 -24.75
CA LEU A 292 1.74 -25.46 -24.98
C LEU A 292 1.99 -25.76 -26.47
N GLU A 293 1.05 -25.36 -27.33
CA GLU A 293 1.09 -25.50 -28.79
C GLU A 293 1.77 -24.28 -29.42
#